data_AF-A0A1T4SC71-F1
#
_entry.id   AF-A0A1T4SC71-F1
#
_cell.length_a   1.000
_cell.length_b   1.000
_cell.length_c   1.000
_cell.angle_alpha   90.00
_cell.angle_beta   90.00
_cell.angle_gamma   90.00
#
_symmetry.space_group_name_H-M   'P 1'
#
loop_
_entity.id
_entity.type
_entity.pdbx_description
1 polymer ?
#
loop_
_entity_poly.entity_id
_entity_poly.type
_entity_poly.pdbx_seq_one_letter_code
_entity_poly.pdbx_strand_id
1 'polypeptide(L)'
;MHKGCCGMIRLPPSLARPFLVAALTTPFLFGGAVGAPRVPPVGRVPLPTPRPAVDSASGEAGQSTRDGTAAFRTLPSSPTPKVKPASPAVPEAAPPAPSPKDDPEADGEGEAPDEPGDVPVPSESPTPPSSDETEGKAPAVPDKPRVLTYPDTPVFDPAAATEAARQTVEAQRCEEELKSRGVVFSVGDSISDGRCGVLRPVSVEKLSSGVTISPSTQLLCQTALALDKWVSDDVVPASKKAFDGASVTAISHASTYVCRQRVGGVKISEHSRGSAIDIAGFTVGSRDVPVKIYGSDTPEGAFEADIRATACGPFKTVLGPGSNADHETHFHLDLAARRAGATYCR
;
A
#
# COMPACT_ATOMS: atom_id res chain seq x y z
N MET A 1 -32.80 23.03 -53.86
CA MET A 1 -32.12 24.10 -53.10
C MET A 1 -30.74 23.59 -52.67
N HIS A 2 -29.71 24.38 -52.97
CA HIS A 2 -28.32 24.33 -52.46
C HIS A 2 -27.47 23.05 -52.64
N LYS A 3 -26.77 22.98 -53.79
CA LYS A 3 -25.46 22.31 -53.88
C LYS A 3 -24.40 23.25 -53.29
N GLY A 4 -23.73 22.81 -52.23
CA GLY A 4 -22.65 23.54 -51.57
C GLY A 4 -21.30 23.33 -52.26
N CYS A 5 -20.59 24.44 -52.41
CA CYS A 5 -19.22 24.54 -52.92
C CYS A 5 -18.21 23.83 -52.00
N CYS A 6 -17.16 23.24 -52.59
CA CYS A 6 -15.84 23.27 -51.97
C CYS A 6 -14.78 23.30 -53.09
N GLY A 7 -14.00 24.38 -53.11
CA GLY A 7 -13.08 24.74 -54.17
C GLY A 7 -11.76 23.97 -54.11
N MET A 8 -11.17 23.78 -55.29
CA MET A 8 -9.78 23.33 -55.44
C MET A 8 -8.83 24.44 -55.00
N ILE A 9 -8.02 24.17 -53.98
CA ILE A 9 -6.82 24.96 -53.67
C ILE A 9 -5.62 24.15 -54.16
N ARG A 10 -4.94 24.65 -55.19
CA ARG A 10 -3.64 24.14 -55.65
C ARG A 10 -2.55 24.72 -54.73
N LEU A 11 -1.79 23.85 -54.07
CA LEU A 11 -0.56 24.22 -53.36
C LEU A 11 0.64 24.33 -54.33
N PRO A 12 1.56 25.30 -54.15
CA PRO A 12 2.79 25.38 -54.93
C PRO A 12 3.86 24.39 -54.41
N PRO A 13 4.81 23.96 -55.25
CA PRO A 13 5.88 23.04 -54.84
C PRO A 13 6.89 23.75 -53.93
N SER A 14 7.05 23.22 -52.71
CA SER A 14 8.06 23.68 -51.75
C SER A 14 9.45 23.15 -52.13
N LEU A 15 10.40 24.06 -52.17
CA LEU A 15 11.81 23.87 -52.51
C LEU A 15 12.52 22.93 -51.52
N ALA A 16 13.03 21.81 -52.02
CA ALA A 16 13.97 20.97 -51.29
C ALA A 16 15.34 21.65 -51.21
N ARG A 17 15.81 21.94 -50.00
CA ARG A 17 17.21 22.29 -49.71
C ARG A 17 17.93 21.04 -49.17
N PRO A 18 19.12 20.68 -49.68
CA PRO A 18 19.90 19.59 -49.11
C PRO A 18 20.56 20.04 -47.81
N PHE A 19 20.37 19.28 -46.73
CA PHE A 19 21.13 19.43 -45.50
C PHE A 19 22.52 18.82 -45.70
N LEU A 20 23.54 19.65 -45.54
CA LEU A 20 24.94 19.29 -45.47
C LEU A 20 25.20 18.59 -44.13
N VAL A 21 25.57 17.32 -44.14
CA VAL A 21 25.97 16.56 -42.94
C VAL A 21 27.45 16.86 -42.66
N ALA A 22 27.72 17.65 -41.61
CA ALA A 22 29.07 17.83 -41.09
C ALA A 22 29.40 16.70 -40.12
N ALA A 23 30.33 15.81 -40.51
CA ALA A 23 30.90 14.80 -39.64
C ALA A 23 31.93 15.44 -38.70
N LEU A 24 31.58 15.58 -37.42
CA LEU A 24 32.51 15.94 -36.36
C LEU A 24 33.10 14.65 -35.77
N THR A 25 34.33 14.33 -36.17
CA THR A 25 35.16 13.30 -35.55
C THR A 25 35.83 13.87 -34.31
N THR A 26 35.39 13.45 -33.11
CA THR A 26 36.10 13.69 -31.86
C THR A 26 37.06 12.52 -31.57
N PRO A 27 38.33 12.79 -31.19
CA PRO A 27 39.26 11.72 -30.83
C PRO A 27 39.00 11.23 -29.40
N PHE A 28 38.92 9.91 -29.26
CA PHE A 28 38.96 9.20 -27.98
C PHE A 28 40.39 9.26 -27.41
N LEU A 29 40.55 9.87 -26.24
CA LEU A 29 41.76 9.74 -25.42
C LEU A 29 41.54 8.63 -24.40
N PHE A 30 42.38 7.59 -24.51
CA PHE A 30 42.52 6.49 -23.55
C PHE A 30 43.33 6.94 -22.33
N GLY A 31 42.97 6.45 -21.14
CA GLY A 31 43.94 6.18 -20.06
C GLY A 31 43.75 6.97 -18.77
N GLY A 32 42.95 6.42 -17.85
CA GLY A 32 42.95 6.80 -16.44
C GLY A 32 42.51 5.62 -15.58
N ALA A 33 43.46 4.99 -14.88
CA ALA A 33 43.21 3.87 -14.00
C ALA A 33 42.33 4.28 -12.81
N VAL A 34 41.18 3.63 -12.65
CA VAL A 34 40.28 3.83 -11.50
C VAL A 34 40.77 2.94 -10.37
N GLY A 35 41.32 3.55 -9.31
CA GLY A 35 41.62 2.86 -8.06
C GLY A 35 40.33 2.45 -7.35
N ALA A 36 40.30 1.23 -6.82
CA ALA A 36 39.18 0.70 -6.05
C ALA A 36 38.93 1.53 -4.77
N PRO A 37 37.67 1.79 -4.38
CA PRO A 37 37.38 2.49 -3.13
C PRO A 37 37.69 1.59 -1.93
N ARG A 38 38.49 2.14 -1.00
CA ARG A 38 38.86 1.51 0.27
C ARG A 38 37.69 1.69 1.26
N VAL A 39 37.07 0.59 1.66
CA VAL A 39 35.98 0.57 2.67
C VAL A 39 36.58 0.88 4.06
N PRO A 40 36.09 1.90 4.80
CA PRO A 40 36.53 2.14 6.17
C PRO A 40 35.92 1.10 7.13
N PRO A 41 36.62 0.71 8.21
CA PRO A 41 36.07 -0.22 9.20
C PRO A 41 34.91 0.42 9.97
N VAL A 42 33.86 -0.38 10.18
CA VAL A 42 32.68 -0.03 10.96
C VAL A 42 33.09 0.18 12.43
N GLY A 43 33.06 1.44 12.88
CA GLY A 43 33.23 1.77 14.30
C GLY A 43 32.00 1.33 15.10
N ARG A 44 32.23 0.61 16.21
CA ARG A 44 31.18 0.26 17.17
C ARG A 44 30.61 1.53 17.81
N VAL A 45 29.32 1.78 17.59
CA VAL A 45 28.56 2.82 18.29
C VAL A 45 28.30 2.37 19.73
N PRO A 46 28.64 3.16 20.77
CA PRO A 46 28.31 2.83 22.15
C PRO A 46 26.81 2.89 22.41
N LEU A 47 26.26 1.89 23.12
CA LEU A 47 24.87 1.93 23.58
C LEU A 47 24.65 3.10 24.56
N PRO A 48 23.51 3.81 24.49
CA PRO A 48 23.14 4.81 25.48
C PRO A 48 22.78 4.16 26.82
N THR A 49 23.20 4.78 27.92
CA THR A 49 22.87 4.37 29.29
C THR A 49 21.42 4.73 29.66
N PRO A 50 20.73 3.91 30.46
CA PRO A 50 19.38 4.21 30.92
C PRO A 50 19.38 5.37 31.94
N ARG A 51 18.38 6.25 31.86
CA ARG A 51 18.13 7.33 32.84
C ARG A 51 17.51 6.76 34.13
N PRO A 52 17.79 7.36 35.30
CA PRO A 52 17.20 6.94 36.56
C PRO A 52 15.71 7.30 36.64
N ALA A 53 14.95 6.41 37.27
CA ALA A 53 13.53 6.60 37.58
C ALA A 53 13.33 7.76 38.57
N VAL A 54 12.30 8.58 38.32
CA VAL A 54 11.82 9.57 39.28
C VAL A 54 10.53 9.06 39.90
N ASP A 55 10.58 8.88 41.21
CA ASP A 55 9.43 8.52 42.04
C ASP A 55 8.42 9.67 42.11
N SER A 56 7.15 9.32 42.01
CA SER A 56 6.02 10.20 42.25
C SER A 56 5.80 10.34 43.76
N ALA A 57 5.78 11.59 44.25
CA ALA A 57 5.30 11.92 45.58
C ALA A 57 4.12 12.89 45.48
N SER A 58 2.97 12.41 45.93
CA SER A 58 1.74 13.14 46.20
C SER A 58 1.92 14.14 47.35
N GLY A 59 1.25 15.29 47.27
CA GLY A 59 1.18 16.27 48.36
C GLY A 59 -0.04 17.17 48.24
N GLU A 60 -0.91 17.10 49.25
CA GLU A 60 -2.22 17.71 49.37
C GLU A 60 -2.25 19.24 49.58
N ALA A 61 -3.40 19.80 49.17
CA ALA A 61 -4.21 20.85 49.78
C ALA A 61 -3.57 21.99 50.62
N GLY A 62 -3.81 23.21 50.17
CA GLY A 62 -3.74 24.44 50.97
C GLY A 62 -4.87 25.40 50.61
N GLN A 63 -5.86 25.49 51.49
CA GLN A 63 -7.05 26.33 51.41
C GLN A 63 -6.70 27.79 51.75
N SER A 64 -7.18 28.76 50.96
CA SER A 64 -7.16 30.18 51.37
C SER A 64 -8.42 30.89 50.89
N THR A 65 -9.21 31.32 51.86
CA THR A 65 -10.36 32.21 51.73
C THR A 65 -9.90 33.66 51.64
N ARG A 66 -10.62 34.48 50.87
CA ARG A 66 -10.92 35.89 51.23
C ARG A 66 -12.02 36.49 50.35
N ASP A 67 -12.95 37.12 51.07
CA ASP A 67 -14.06 37.94 50.65
C ASP A 67 -13.69 39.09 49.71
N GLY A 68 -14.67 39.52 48.90
CA GLY A 68 -14.62 40.74 48.10
C GLY A 68 -15.91 40.99 47.32
N THR A 69 -16.95 41.43 48.02
CA THR A 69 -18.21 41.97 47.49
C THR A 69 -18.01 43.29 46.74
N ALA A 70 -18.61 43.46 45.55
CA ALA A 70 -19.41 44.65 45.19
C ALA A 70 -20.01 44.61 43.75
N ALA A 71 -21.34 44.73 43.73
CA ALA A 71 -22.17 45.56 42.86
C ALA A 71 -22.29 45.30 41.34
N PHE A 72 -23.48 44.79 41.01
CA PHE A 72 -24.25 44.90 39.78
C PHE A 72 -24.11 46.23 39.00
N ARG A 73 -24.00 46.13 37.67
CA ARG A 73 -24.60 47.10 36.76
C ARG A 73 -25.10 46.42 35.48
N THR A 74 -26.33 46.76 35.12
CA THR A 74 -27.20 46.20 34.09
C THR A 74 -26.81 46.60 32.66
N LEU A 75 -27.17 45.71 31.72
CA LEU A 75 -26.98 45.77 30.26
C LEU A 75 -27.78 46.88 29.55
N PRO A 76 -27.47 47.15 28.27
CA PRO A 76 -28.52 47.01 27.26
C PRO A 76 -28.17 46.07 26.09
N SER A 77 -29.22 45.40 25.60
CA SER A 77 -29.27 44.40 24.55
C SER A 77 -29.76 45.01 23.22
N SER A 78 -29.32 44.48 22.07
CA SER A 78 -29.89 44.69 20.72
C SER A 78 -29.28 43.66 19.73
N PRO A 79 -29.90 43.35 18.57
CA PRO A 79 -31.12 42.54 18.44
C PRO A 79 -30.92 41.31 17.51
N THR A 80 -31.65 40.23 17.76
CA THR A 80 -31.76 39.05 16.88
C THR A 80 -32.83 39.23 15.79
N PRO A 81 -32.66 38.63 14.58
CA PRO A 81 -33.72 38.55 13.57
C PRO A 81 -34.78 37.47 13.90
N LYS A 82 -36.05 37.84 13.78
CA LYS A 82 -37.29 37.02 13.71
C LYS A 82 -37.50 36.55 12.24
N VAL A 83 -38.16 35.46 11.83
CA VAL A 83 -39.09 34.44 12.39
C VAL A 83 -39.48 33.47 11.25
N LYS A 84 -39.82 32.18 11.53
CA LYS A 84 -41.14 31.47 11.28
C LYS A 84 -41.00 29.92 11.38
N PRO A 85 -42.09 29.13 11.55
CA PRO A 85 -42.32 28.33 12.75
C PRO A 85 -42.31 26.80 12.52
N ALA A 86 -42.22 26.04 13.61
CA ALA A 86 -42.29 24.59 13.67
C ALA A 86 -43.73 24.06 13.80
N SER A 87 -43.98 22.84 13.28
CA SER A 87 -44.85 21.80 13.87
C SER A 87 -44.81 20.50 13.04
N PRO A 88 -45.06 19.28 13.60
CA PRO A 88 -44.94 18.83 14.98
C PRO A 88 -43.97 17.64 15.15
N ALA A 89 -43.64 17.34 16.42
CA ALA A 89 -42.83 16.22 16.87
C ALA A 89 -43.44 14.85 16.53
N VAL A 90 -42.57 13.92 16.12
CA VAL A 90 -42.85 12.47 16.05
C VAL A 90 -42.19 11.83 17.29
N PRO A 91 -42.87 10.91 18.01
CA PRO A 91 -42.41 10.42 19.29
C PRO A 91 -41.14 9.56 19.17
N GLU A 92 -40.32 9.67 20.21
CA GLU A 92 -39.12 8.88 20.48
C GLU A 92 -39.47 7.39 20.57
N ALA A 93 -38.97 6.62 19.61
CA ALA A 93 -39.07 5.17 19.65
C ALA A 93 -37.95 4.60 20.54
N ALA A 94 -38.37 3.86 21.57
CA ALA A 94 -37.52 3.11 22.49
C ALA A 94 -36.51 2.20 21.75
N PRO A 95 -35.35 1.90 22.37
CA PRO A 95 -34.35 1.01 21.77
C PRO A 95 -34.91 -0.41 21.58
N PRO A 96 -34.62 -1.09 20.47
CA PRO A 96 -35.05 -2.48 20.29
C PRO A 96 -34.31 -3.40 21.26
N ALA A 97 -35.07 -4.30 21.88
CA ALA A 97 -34.60 -5.39 22.72
C ALA A 97 -33.66 -6.34 21.94
N PRO A 98 -32.70 -7.00 22.62
CA PRO A 98 -31.75 -7.90 21.96
C PRO A 98 -32.45 -9.16 21.46
N SER A 99 -32.24 -9.50 20.19
CA SER A 99 -32.59 -10.82 19.62
C SER A 99 -31.36 -11.76 19.67
N PRO A 100 -31.58 -13.08 19.69
CA PRO A 100 -30.78 -14.03 20.45
C PRO A 100 -29.42 -14.34 19.82
N LYS A 101 -28.48 -14.69 20.71
CA LYS A 101 -27.13 -15.18 20.38
C LYS A 101 -27.28 -16.61 19.86
N ASP A 102 -26.75 -16.89 18.69
CA ASP A 102 -26.43 -18.25 18.26
C ASP A 102 -25.11 -18.64 18.94
N ASP A 103 -25.18 -19.60 19.86
CA ASP A 103 -24.03 -20.25 20.49
C ASP A 103 -23.29 -21.13 19.46
N PRO A 104 -21.95 -21.15 19.44
CA PRO A 104 -21.20 -22.34 19.08
C PRO A 104 -20.87 -23.11 20.37
N GLU A 105 -21.36 -24.35 20.43
CA GLU A 105 -20.99 -25.35 21.43
C GLU A 105 -19.46 -25.43 21.58
N ALA A 106 -19.03 -25.45 22.85
CA ALA A 106 -17.70 -25.79 23.28
C ALA A 106 -17.77 -27.18 23.91
N ASP A 107 -17.03 -28.13 23.33
CA ASP A 107 -16.44 -29.32 23.95
C ASP A 107 -15.04 -29.41 23.33
N GLY A 108 -13.91 -29.57 24.02
CA GLY A 108 -13.57 -29.63 25.43
C GLY A 108 -12.05 -29.55 25.53
N GLU A 109 -11.56 -29.08 26.69
CA GLU A 109 -10.45 -29.65 27.48
C GLU A 109 -9.26 -30.23 26.66
N GLY A 110 -8.10 -29.59 26.60
CA GLY A 110 -7.19 -29.32 27.71
C GLY A 110 -6.15 -30.46 27.80
N GLU A 111 -4.91 -30.21 27.34
CA GLU A 111 -3.65 -30.47 28.07
C GLU A 111 -2.44 -30.13 27.15
N ALA A 112 -1.40 -29.57 27.74
CA ALA A 112 -0.03 -29.49 27.22
C ALA A 112 0.90 -29.96 28.38
N PRO A 113 2.23 -30.16 28.21
CA PRO A 113 3.10 -30.23 27.01
C PRO A 113 4.02 -31.48 27.01
N ASP A 114 4.80 -31.73 25.95
CA ASP A 114 6.20 -32.24 26.03
C ASP A 114 6.87 -32.38 24.64
N GLU A 115 8.13 -31.93 24.53
CA GLU A 115 9.08 -32.15 23.42
C GLU A 115 9.88 -33.47 23.61
N PRO A 116 10.90 -33.81 22.79
CA PRO A 116 10.91 -34.10 21.36
C PRO A 116 11.42 -35.55 21.11
N GLY A 117 11.06 -36.17 19.97
CA GLY A 117 11.40 -37.57 19.69
C GLY A 117 12.05 -37.79 18.33
N ASP A 118 13.24 -38.38 18.38
CA ASP A 118 14.21 -38.76 17.34
C ASP A 118 13.72 -39.18 15.94
N VAL A 119 14.52 -38.75 14.97
CA VAL A 119 14.66 -39.27 13.60
C VAL A 119 15.27 -40.68 13.60
N PRO A 120 14.76 -41.62 12.79
CA PRO A 120 15.57 -42.72 12.30
C PRO A 120 15.87 -42.55 10.79
N VAL A 121 17.15 -42.54 10.50
CA VAL A 121 17.76 -42.69 9.17
C VAL A 121 17.56 -44.13 8.67
N PRO A 122 17.23 -44.39 7.40
CA PRO A 122 17.43 -45.72 6.82
C PRO A 122 18.78 -45.78 6.13
N SER A 123 19.62 -46.70 6.61
CA SER A 123 20.87 -47.11 5.98
C SER A 123 20.69 -48.47 5.29
N GLU A 124 21.48 -48.65 4.24
CA GLU A 124 21.93 -49.90 3.59
C GLU A 124 21.07 -50.53 2.48
N SER A 125 21.57 -50.36 1.24
CA SER A 125 21.55 -51.37 0.18
C SER A 125 22.51 -52.52 0.52
N PRO A 126 22.42 -53.70 -0.13
CA PRO A 126 23.38 -53.90 -1.22
C PRO A 126 22.97 -54.81 -2.42
N THR A 127 23.56 -54.45 -3.57
CA THR A 127 24.18 -55.30 -4.63
C THR A 127 23.38 -55.93 -5.80
N PRO A 128 24.03 -56.11 -6.97
CA PRO A 128 23.45 -55.97 -8.31
C PRO A 128 23.36 -57.31 -9.07
N PRO A 129 22.86 -57.30 -10.34
CA PRO A 129 23.23 -58.33 -11.30
C PRO A 129 24.11 -57.83 -12.44
N SER A 130 24.90 -58.81 -12.87
CA SER A 130 25.99 -58.87 -13.85
C SER A 130 25.64 -58.41 -15.26
N SER A 131 26.68 -57.92 -15.94
CA SER A 131 26.84 -57.85 -17.39
C SER A 131 26.92 -59.23 -18.03
N ASP A 132 26.31 -59.38 -19.20
CA ASP A 132 26.86 -60.16 -20.31
C ASP A 132 26.30 -59.63 -21.65
N GLU A 133 27.20 -59.53 -22.64
CA GLU A 133 26.97 -58.98 -23.98
C GLU A 133 26.29 -60.00 -24.91
N THR A 134 25.50 -59.56 -25.89
CA THR A 134 25.80 -59.71 -27.34
C THR A 134 24.61 -59.40 -28.26
N GLU A 135 25.01 -58.86 -29.42
CA GLU A 135 24.39 -58.95 -30.75
C GLU A 135 23.27 -58.00 -31.18
N GLY A 136 23.61 -57.29 -32.27
CA GLY A 136 22.83 -56.25 -32.88
C GLY A 136 21.56 -56.75 -33.56
N LYS A 137 20.53 -55.91 -33.46
CA LYS A 137 19.38 -55.93 -34.33
C LYS A 137 19.05 -54.51 -34.75
N ALA A 138 19.01 -54.28 -36.05
CA ALA A 138 18.61 -53.01 -36.66
C ALA A 138 17.29 -52.50 -36.04
N PRO A 139 17.11 -51.20 -35.83
CA PRO A 139 15.91 -50.69 -35.17
C PRO A 139 14.69 -50.99 -36.03
N ALA A 140 13.77 -51.77 -35.47
CA ALA A 140 12.44 -51.93 -36.04
C ALA A 140 11.76 -50.55 -36.06
N VAL A 141 11.36 -50.10 -37.25
CA VAL A 141 10.52 -48.92 -37.41
C VAL A 141 9.18 -49.24 -36.72
N PRO A 142 8.74 -48.47 -35.70
CA PRO A 142 7.45 -48.73 -35.08
C PRO A 142 6.34 -48.34 -36.06
N ASP A 143 5.64 -49.35 -36.56
CA ASP A 143 4.52 -49.26 -37.51
C ASP A 143 3.20 -48.86 -36.82
N LYS A 144 3.28 -47.89 -35.90
CA LYS A 144 2.10 -47.27 -35.30
C LYS A 144 2.24 -45.76 -35.39
N PRO A 145 1.23 -45.03 -35.90
CA PRO A 145 1.23 -43.58 -35.79
C PRO A 145 1.36 -43.26 -34.30
N ARG A 146 2.48 -42.64 -33.94
CA ARG A 146 2.67 -42.05 -32.63
C ARG A 146 1.61 -40.97 -32.55
N VAL A 147 0.50 -41.28 -31.89
CA VAL A 147 -0.45 -40.26 -31.46
C VAL A 147 0.38 -39.33 -30.61
N LEU A 148 0.70 -38.15 -31.16
CA LEU A 148 1.21 -37.06 -30.37
C LEU A 148 0.03 -36.66 -29.49
N THR A 149 -0.09 -37.30 -28.32
CA THR A 149 -0.85 -36.74 -27.22
C THR A 149 -0.13 -35.46 -26.86
N TYR A 150 -0.57 -34.36 -27.46
CA TYR A 150 -0.25 -33.05 -26.94
C TYR A 150 -0.72 -33.07 -25.49
N PRO A 151 0.17 -32.83 -24.50
CA PRO A 151 -0.30 -32.57 -23.15
C PRO A 151 -1.35 -31.47 -23.25
N ASP A 152 -2.46 -31.67 -22.53
CA ASP A 152 -3.67 -30.84 -22.56
C ASP A 152 -3.34 -29.40 -22.96
N THR A 153 -3.71 -29.03 -24.19
CA THR A 153 -3.60 -27.64 -24.61
C THR A 153 -4.27 -26.80 -23.54
N PRO A 154 -3.60 -25.81 -22.92
CA PRO A 154 -4.22 -24.99 -21.90
C PRO A 154 -5.54 -24.49 -22.48
N VAL A 155 -6.64 -24.79 -21.80
CA VAL A 155 -7.98 -24.41 -22.23
C VAL A 155 -7.96 -22.88 -22.34
N PHE A 156 -7.87 -22.37 -23.56
CA PHE A 156 -7.93 -20.95 -23.82
C PHE A 156 -9.37 -20.52 -23.62
N ASP A 157 -9.65 -19.84 -22.51
CA ASP A 157 -10.92 -19.16 -22.31
C ASP A 157 -10.84 -17.77 -22.97
N PRO A 158 -11.54 -17.54 -24.10
CA PRO A 158 -11.50 -16.25 -24.79
C PRO A 158 -12.01 -15.10 -23.92
N ALA A 159 -12.92 -15.36 -22.98
CA ALA A 159 -13.44 -14.34 -22.08
C ALA A 159 -12.37 -13.91 -21.08
N ALA A 160 -11.69 -14.87 -20.44
CA ALA A 160 -10.57 -14.59 -19.54
C ALA A 160 -9.43 -13.85 -20.26
N ALA A 161 -9.09 -14.25 -21.49
CA ALA A 161 -8.07 -13.59 -22.29
C ALA A 161 -8.43 -12.13 -22.63
N THR A 162 -9.70 -11.89 -23.00
CA THR A 162 -10.21 -10.54 -23.29
C THR A 162 -10.19 -9.66 -22.05
N GLU A 163 -10.60 -10.19 -20.90
CA GLU A 163 -10.56 -9.47 -19.64
C GLU A 163 -9.12 -9.13 -19.21
N ALA A 164 -8.19 -10.08 -19.33
CA ALA A 164 -6.77 -9.83 -19.03
C ALA A 164 -6.18 -8.74 -19.94
N ALA A 165 -6.53 -8.75 -21.23
CA ALA A 165 -6.11 -7.69 -22.16
C ALA A 165 -6.68 -6.33 -21.74
N ARG A 166 -7.97 -6.26 -21.37
CA ARG A 166 -8.59 -5.03 -20.85
C ARG A 166 -7.89 -4.52 -19.61
N GLN A 167 -7.65 -5.39 -18.62
CA GLN A 167 -6.97 -5.03 -17.38
C GLN A 167 -5.55 -4.52 -17.63
N THR A 168 -4.85 -5.09 -18.63
CA THR A 168 -3.52 -4.60 -19.03
C THR A 168 -3.59 -3.17 -19.58
N VAL A 169 -4.56 -2.87 -20.45
CA VAL A 169 -4.75 -1.52 -20.98
C VAL A 169 -5.10 -0.53 -19.86
N GLU A 170 -5.97 -0.90 -18.91
CA GLU A 170 -6.30 -0.03 -17.77
C GLU A 170 -5.11 0.18 -16.82
N ALA A 171 -4.27 -0.83 -16.61
CA ALA A 171 -3.04 -0.69 -15.86
C ALA A 171 -2.09 0.32 -16.53
N GLN A 172 -1.90 0.21 -17.86
CA GLN A 172 -1.06 1.13 -18.62
C GLN A 172 -1.58 2.58 -18.58
N ARG A 173 -2.90 2.79 -18.65
CA ARG A 173 -3.48 4.15 -18.48
C ARG A 173 -3.20 4.72 -17.09
N CYS A 174 -3.31 3.89 -16.06
CA CYS A 174 -2.94 4.30 -14.70
C CYS A 174 -1.44 4.64 -14.60
N GLU A 175 -0.56 3.86 -15.25
CA GLU A 175 0.87 4.14 -15.30
C GLU A 175 1.16 5.48 -16.01
N GLU A 176 0.45 5.79 -17.09
CA GLU A 176 0.51 7.08 -17.77
C GLU A 176 0.03 8.23 -16.85
N GLU A 177 -1.01 8.00 -16.05
CA GLU A 177 -1.49 8.98 -15.07
C GLU A 177 -0.43 9.25 -13.99
N LEU A 178 0.14 8.21 -13.39
CA LEU A 178 1.25 8.33 -12.43
C LEU A 178 2.41 9.13 -13.02
N LYS A 179 2.80 8.82 -14.26
CA LYS A 179 3.85 9.55 -14.98
C LYS A 179 3.48 11.01 -15.20
N SER A 180 2.24 11.30 -15.59
CA SER A 180 1.75 12.67 -15.81
C SER A 180 1.74 13.51 -14.53
N ARG A 181 1.54 12.87 -13.38
CA ARG A 181 1.61 13.49 -12.06
C ARG A 181 3.05 13.69 -11.56
N GLY A 182 4.05 13.13 -12.25
CA GLY A 182 5.45 13.27 -11.89
C GLY A 182 5.94 12.25 -10.85
N VAL A 183 5.21 11.14 -10.66
CA VAL A 183 5.65 10.03 -9.82
C VAL A 183 6.86 9.35 -10.48
N VAL A 184 7.88 9.04 -9.67
CA VAL A 184 9.05 8.24 -10.08
C VAL A 184 8.81 6.81 -9.65
N PHE A 185 8.69 5.91 -10.62
CA PHE A 185 8.40 4.50 -10.39
C PHE A 185 8.97 3.62 -11.51
N SER A 186 9.02 2.32 -11.23
CA SER A 186 9.29 1.28 -12.22
C SER A 186 8.14 0.26 -12.24
N VAL A 187 8.01 -0.47 -13.34
CA VAL A 187 7.00 -1.53 -13.51
C VAL A 187 7.72 -2.86 -13.66
N GLY A 188 7.39 -3.82 -12.80
CA GLY A 188 7.92 -5.17 -12.84
C GLY A 188 7.08 -6.14 -13.66
N ASP A 189 7.55 -7.39 -13.75
CA ASP A 189 6.80 -8.48 -14.34
C ASP A 189 5.59 -8.85 -13.48
N SER A 190 4.48 -9.22 -14.14
CA SER A 190 3.27 -9.63 -13.45
C SER A 190 3.52 -10.84 -12.57
N ILE A 191 3.07 -10.74 -11.32
CA ILE A 191 3.14 -11.83 -10.34
C ILE A 191 1.87 -12.66 -10.49
N SER A 192 2.01 -13.98 -10.59
CA SER A 192 0.90 -14.93 -10.63
C SER A 192 1.33 -16.22 -9.94
N ASP A 193 0.91 -16.40 -8.69
CA ASP A 193 1.26 -17.56 -7.86
C ASP A 193 0.03 -18.06 -7.09
N GLY A 194 -0.57 -19.16 -7.56
CA GLY A 194 -1.78 -19.72 -6.99
C GLY A 194 -2.94 -18.72 -6.91
N ARG A 195 -3.28 -18.29 -5.69
CA ARG A 195 -4.36 -17.31 -5.42
C ARG A 195 -3.86 -15.87 -5.29
N CYS A 196 -2.55 -15.66 -5.43
CA CYS A 196 -1.87 -14.38 -5.29
C CYS A 196 -1.45 -13.88 -6.66
N GLY A 197 -1.42 -12.56 -6.83
CA GLY A 197 -0.91 -11.97 -8.05
C GLY A 197 -1.07 -10.46 -8.10
N VAL A 198 -0.13 -9.83 -8.79
CA VAL A 198 -0.13 -8.38 -9.03
C VAL A 198 0.13 -8.20 -10.51
N LEU A 199 -0.86 -7.68 -11.24
CA LEU A 199 -0.69 -7.33 -12.64
C LEU A 199 0.25 -6.13 -12.72
N ARG A 200 1.39 -6.29 -13.40
CA ARG A 200 2.36 -5.21 -13.64
C ARG A 200 2.67 -4.40 -12.37
N PRO A 201 3.31 -5.02 -11.36
CA PRO A 201 3.55 -4.38 -10.07
C PRO A 201 4.35 -3.09 -10.22
N VAL A 202 3.87 -2.04 -9.58
CA VAL A 202 4.50 -0.71 -9.52
C VAL A 202 5.39 -0.64 -8.28
N SER A 203 6.66 -0.34 -8.51
CA SER A 203 7.62 0.03 -7.46
C SER A 203 7.83 1.53 -7.49
N VAL A 204 7.32 2.22 -6.48
CA VAL A 204 7.40 3.68 -6.33
C VAL A 204 8.69 4.03 -5.61
N GLU A 205 9.46 4.97 -6.16
CA GLU A 205 10.62 5.56 -5.49
C GLU A 205 10.23 6.90 -4.85
N LYS A 206 9.47 7.72 -5.58
CA LYS A 206 9.09 9.07 -5.17
C LYS A 206 7.71 9.44 -5.71
N LEU A 207 6.85 9.94 -4.83
CA LEU A 207 5.52 10.43 -5.18
C LEU A 207 5.60 11.81 -5.85
N SER A 208 4.51 12.24 -6.48
CA SER A 208 4.38 13.54 -7.15
C SER A 208 4.68 14.73 -6.23
N SER A 209 4.41 14.58 -4.94
CA SER A 209 4.72 15.54 -3.89
C SER A 209 6.21 15.65 -3.54
N GLY A 210 7.06 14.77 -4.10
CA GLY A 210 8.47 14.64 -3.76
C GLY A 210 8.75 13.72 -2.57
N VAL A 211 7.71 13.19 -1.91
CA VAL A 211 7.84 12.26 -0.78
C VAL A 211 8.39 10.92 -1.27
N THR A 212 9.49 10.45 -0.65
CA THR A 212 10.06 9.13 -0.95
C THR A 212 9.34 8.05 -0.17
N ILE A 213 9.33 6.82 -0.70
CA ILE A 213 8.76 5.66 0.01
C ILE A 213 9.81 4.56 0.14
N SER A 214 9.88 3.96 1.32
CA SER A 214 10.82 2.89 1.62
C SER A 214 10.20 1.83 2.54
N PRO A 215 10.61 0.56 2.45
CA PRO A 215 11.45 -0.04 1.39
C PRO A 215 10.78 -0.05 -0.01
N SER A 216 11.36 -0.76 -0.98
CA SER A 216 10.78 -0.85 -2.34
C SER A 216 9.37 -1.45 -2.31
N THR A 217 8.45 -0.86 -3.08
CA THR A 217 7.05 -1.29 -3.11
C THR A 217 6.78 -2.30 -4.21
N GLN A 218 5.72 -3.10 -4.02
CA GLN A 218 5.08 -3.91 -5.06
C GLN A 218 3.57 -3.70 -4.98
N LEU A 219 3.06 -2.72 -5.73
CA LEU A 219 1.66 -2.30 -5.68
C LEU A 219 0.97 -2.53 -7.01
N LEU A 220 -0.33 -2.80 -6.99
CA LEU A 220 -1.17 -2.59 -8.15
C LEU A 220 -1.15 -1.09 -8.50
N CYS A 221 -1.10 -0.74 -9.79
CA CYS A 221 -1.00 0.67 -10.20
C CYS A 221 -2.06 1.56 -9.54
N GLN A 222 -3.31 1.09 -9.48
CA GLN A 222 -4.41 1.86 -8.87
C GLN A 222 -4.16 2.16 -7.38
N THR A 223 -3.49 1.27 -6.65
CA THR A 223 -3.11 1.50 -5.26
C THR A 223 -1.99 2.53 -5.15
N ALA A 224 -1.00 2.48 -6.05
CA ALA A 224 0.04 3.51 -6.12
C ALA A 224 -0.54 4.89 -6.46
N LEU A 225 -1.52 4.95 -7.37
CA LEU A 225 -2.21 6.19 -7.75
C LEU A 225 -3.06 6.75 -6.62
N ALA A 226 -3.79 5.91 -5.89
CA ALA A 226 -4.54 6.32 -4.71
C ALA A 226 -3.61 6.86 -3.61
N LEU A 227 -2.49 6.16 -3.36
CA LEU A 227 -1.46 6.60 -2.42
C LEU A 227 -0.86 7.95 -2.81
N ASP A 228 -0.50 8.14 -4.08
CA ASP A 228 0.06 9.40 -4.55
C ASP A 228 -0.90 10.57 -4.35
N LYS A 229 -2.17 10.41 -4.72
CA LYS A 229 -3.20 11.45 -4.55
C LYS A 229 -3.42 11.79 -3.09
N TRP A 230 -3.64 10.79 -2.23
CA TRP A 230 -3.84 11.02 -0.79
C TRP A 230 -2.62 11.70 -0.16
N VAL A 231 -1.40 11.30 -0.55
CA VAL A 231 -0.21 11.93 -0.01
C VAL A 231 -0.05 13.37 -0.48
N SER A 232 -0.25 13.66 -1.77
CA SER A 232 -0.11 15.01 -2.32
C SER A 232 -1.18 15.96 -1.82
N ASP A 233 -2.41 15.48 -1.74
CA ASP A 233 -3.60 16.31 -1.55
C ASP A 233 -3.94 16.47 -0.06
N ASP A 234 -3.64 15.46 0.77
CA ASP A 234 -4.05 15.44 2.18
C ASP A 234 -2.87 15.33 3.16
N VAL A 235 -1.98 14.35 3.00
CA VAL A 235 -0.89 14.10 3.98
C VAL A 235 0.10 15.25 4.06
N VAL A 236 0.58 15.75 2.92
CA VAL A 236 1.55 16.85 2.91
C VAL A 236 0.94 18.13 3.51
N PRO A 237 -0.27 18.59 3.13
CA PRO A 237 -0.92 19.70 3.80
C PRO A 237 -1.17 19.49 5.30
N ALA A 238 -1.65 18.29 5.71
CA ALA A 238 -1.90 17.97 7.11
C ALA A 238 -0.61 18.05 7.95
N SER A 239 0.51 17.58 7.41
CA SER A 239 1.80 17.66 8.11
C SER A 239 2.25 19.10 8.35
N LYS A 240 2.11 19.98 7.35
CA LYS A 240 2.43 21.41 7.49
C LYS A 240 1.58 22.08 8.56
N LYS A 241 0.30 21.70 8.65
CA LYS A 241 -0.62 22.22 9.65
C LYS A 241 -0.29 21.74 11.06
N ALA A 242 0.08 20.46 11.21
CA ALA A 242 0.35 19.87 12.51
C ALA A 242 1.75 20.23 13.06
N PHE A 243 2.75 20.38 12.19
CA PHE A 243 4.16 20.49 12.58
C PHE A 243 4.79 21.85 12.18
N ASP A 244 4.09 22.96 12.46
CA ASP A 244 4.61 24.33 12.29
C ASP A 244 5.22 24.61 10.90
N GLY A 245 4.58 24.10 9.85
CA GLY A 245 5.00 24.28 8.46
C GLY A 245 5.97 23.21 7.93
N ALA A 246 6.47 22.31 8.79
CA ALA A 246 7.28 21.17 8.34
C ALA A 246 6.43 20.19 7.51
N SER A 247 7.01 19.65 6.44
CA SER A 247 6.32 18.72 5.54
C SER A 247 6.82 17.31 5.71
N VAL A 248 5.96 16.32 5.45
CA VAL A 248 6.39 14.95 5.20
C VAL A 248 7.37 14.93 4.01
N THR A 249 8.49 14.24 4.19
CA THR A 249 9.55 14.05 3.19
C THR A 249 9.74 12.58 2.84
N ALA A 250 9.39 11.66 3.74
CA ALA A 250 9.46 10.22 3.48
C ALA A 250 8.33 9.45 4.17
N ILE A 251 8.01 8.28 3.61
CA ILE A 251 7.11 7.28 4.17
C ILE A 251 7.90 5.99 4.39
N SER A 252 7.80 5.43 5.60
CA SER A 252 8.24 4.07 5.91
C SER A 252 7.03 3.14 5.94
N HIS A 253 7.05 2.07 5.16
CA HIS A 253 5.97 1.07 5.15
C HIS A 253 6.45 -0.26 5.73
N ALA A 254 5.56 -0.99 6.40
CA ALA A 254 5.82 -2.34 6.89
C ALA A 254 5.63 -3.39 5.79
N SER A 255 4.64 -3.20 4.91
CA SER A 255 4.34 -4.19 3.88
C SER A 255 3.60 -3.60 2.67
N THR A 256 3.78 -4.22 1.50
CA THR A 256 2.98 -3.99 0.28
C THR A 256 2.50 -5.33 -0.27
N TYR A 257 3.28 -6.01 -1.12
CA TYR A 257 2.94 -7.37 -1.56
C TYR A 257 3.34 -8.42 -0.51
N VAL A 258 2.36 -9.18 -0.02
CA VAL A 258 2.56 -10.37 0.81
C VAL A 258 1.50 -11.41 0.44
N CYS A 259 1.93 -12.56 -0.10
CA CYS A 259 1.02 -13.66 -0.43
C CYS A 259 0.63 -14.43 0.83
N ARG A 260 -0.60 -14.21 1.32
CA ARG A 260 -1.15 -14.88 2.50
C ARG A 260 -2.67 -14.82 2.55
N GLN A 261 -3.26 -15.74 3.29
CA GLN A 261 -4.67 -15.63 3.69
C GLN A 261 -4.83 -14.56 4.77
N ARG A 262 -6.05 -14.03 4.91
CA ARG A 262 -6.40 -13.20 6.06
C ARG A 262 -6.44 -14.08 7.32
N VAL A 263 -6.14 -13.50 8.48
CA VAL A 263 -6.23 -14.21 9.77
C VAL A 263 -7.66 -14.75 9.95
N GLY A 264 -7.79 -16.02 10.29
CA GLY A 264 -9.07 -16.66 10.61
C GLY A 264 -10.01 -16.94 9.43
N GLY A 265 -9.54 -17.01 8.17
CA GLY A 265 -10.47 -17.36 7.09
C GLY A 265 -9.89 -17.70 5.72
N VAL A 266 -10.80 -18.12 4.83
CA VAL A 266 -10.52 -18.58 3.45
C VAL A 266 -10.23 -17.47 2.44
N LYS A 267 -10.40 -16.20 2.84
CA LYS A 267 -10.22 -15.03 1.97
C LYS A 267 -8.74 -14.66 1.90
N ILE A 268 -8.25 -14.44 0.68
CA ILE A 268 -6.89 -13.94 0.47
C ILE A 268 -6.80 -12.45 0.84
N SER A 269 -5.65 -12.03 1.36
CA SER A 269 -5.38 -10.64 1.73
C SER A 269 -5.36 -9.70 0.51
N GLU A 270 -5.66 -8.42 0.71
CA GLU A 270 -5.43 -7.41 -0.33
C GLU A 270 -3.93 -7.19 -0.60
N HIS A 271 -3.07 -7.41 0.38
CA HIS A 271 -1.61 -7.46 0.16
C HIS A 271 -1.23 -8.51 -0.89
N SER A 272 -1.97 -9.62 -0.99
CA SER A 272 -1.71 -10.67 -1.97
C SER A 272 -2.14 -10.31 -3.39
N ARG A 273 -2.80 -9.16 -3.55
CA ARG A 273 -3.20 -8.57 -4.84
C ARG A 273 -2.41 -7.32 -5.20
N GLY A 274 -1.45 -6.91 -4.34
CA GLY A 274 -0.81 -5.60 -4.42
C GLY A 274 -1.79 -4.45 -4.19
N SER A 275 -3.00 -4.73 -3.68
CA SER A 275 -4.07 -3.74 -3.51
C SER A 275 -4.05 -3.09 -2.13
N ALA A 276 -3.00 -3.30 -1.34
CA ALA A 276 -2.85 -2.77 0.02
C ALA A 276 -1.43 -2.29 0.34
N ILE A 277 -1.33 -1.39 1.30
CA ILE A 277 -0.08 -0.90 1.91
C ILE A 277 -0.27 -0.74 3.42
N ASP A 278 0.75 -1.15 4.18
CA ASP A 278 0.84 -0.92 5.62
C ASP A 278 1.87 0.20 5.90
N ILE A 279 1.44 1.40 6.28
CA ILE A 279 2.34 2.53 6.57
C ILE A 279 2.72 2.53 8.06
N ALA A 280 4.00 2.37 8.35
CA ALA A 280 4.54 2.29 9.71
C ALA A 280 5.02 3.65 10.26
N GLY A 281 5.17 4.66 9.41
CA GLY A 281 5.70 5.95 9.85
C GLY A 281 5.95 6.93 8.71
N PHE A 282 6.21 8.17 9.13
CA PHE A 282 6.53 9.30 8.26
C PHE A 282 7.79 9.98 8.76
N THR A 283 8.60 10.52 7.86
CA THR A 283 9.62 11.52 8.21
C THR A 283 9.04 12.89 7.91
N VAL A 284 8.98 13.76 8.91
CA VAL A 284 8.51 15.15 8.81
C VAL A 284 9.68 16.10 9.08
N GLY A 285 10.08 16.86 8.07
CA GLY A 285 11.34 17.61 8.12
C GLY A 285 12.53 16.66 8.34
N SER A 286 13.14 16.71 9.52
CA SER A 286 14.23 15.84 9.94
C SER A 286 13.85 14.85 11.05
N ARG A 287 12.56 14.74 11.37
CA ARG A 287 12.05 13.94 12.49
C ARG A 287 11.29 12.73 11.98
N ASP A 288 11.55 11.58 12.58
CA ASP A 288 10.71 10.39 12.39
C ASP A 288 9.48 10.43 13.31
N VAL A 289 8.33 10.17 12.70
CA VAL A 289 7.01 10.12 13.31
C VAL A 289 6.45 8.71 13.04
N PRO A 290 6.70 7.74 13.93
CA PRO A 290 6.16 6.39 13.77
C PRO A 290 4.65 6.41 13.93
N VAL A 291 3.94 5.54 13.21
CA VAL A 291 2.51 5.36 13.39
C VAL A 291 2.23 4.61 14.68
N LYS A 292 1.46 5.21 15.58
CA LYS A 292 1.06 4.59 16.86
C LYS A 292 -0.02 5.42 17.56
N ILE A 293 -0.56 4.94 18.67
CA ILE A 293 -1.45 5.76 19.49
C ILE A 293 -0.68 6.96 20.08
N TYR A 294 -1.16 8.16 19.78
CA TYR A 294 -0.72 9.43 20.36
C TYR A 294 -1.84 10.06 21.20
N GLY A 295 -1.46 10.99 22.09
CA GLY A 295 -2.44 11.84 22.78
C GLY A 295 -3.15 12.77 21.79
N SER A 296 -4.46 12.97 21.95
CA SER A 296 -5.27 13.78 21.03
C SER A 296 -4.91 15.27 21.02
N ASP A 297 -4.18 15.72 22.04
CA ASP A 297 -3.64 17.07 22.21
C ASP A 297 -2.24 17.24 21.60
N THR A 298 -1.63 16.17 21.09
CA THR A 298 -0.30 16.21 20.48
C THR A 298 -0.38 16.52 18.97
N PRO A 299 0.65 17.17 18.39
CA PRO A 299 0.76 17.35 16.94
C PRO A 299 0.63 16.05 16.15
N GLU A 300 1.25 14.97 16.63
CA GLU A 300 1.21 13.66 15.98
C GLU A 300 -0.18 13.04 16.01
N GLY A 301 -0.88 13.14 17.16
CA GLY A 301 -2.26 12.66 17.27
C GLY A 301 -3.22 13.43 16.36
N ALA A 302 -3.06 14.76 16.27
CA ALA A 302 -3.83 15.58 15.35
C ALA A 302 -3.53 15.25 13.87
N PHE A 303 -2.25 15.06 13.54
CA PHE A 303 -1.81 14.66 12.20
C PHE A 303 -2.37 13.29 11.80
N GLU A 304 -2.21 12.28 12.64
CA GLU A 304 -2.70 10.92 12.38
C GLU A 304 -4.22 10.86 12.24
N ALA A 305 -4.96 11.58 13.09
CA ALA A 305 -6.41 11.63 13.01
C ALA A 305 -6.88 12.24 11.67
N ASP A 306 -6.23 13.33 11.21
CA ASP A 306 -6.57 14.01 9.96
C ASP A 306 -6.27 13.13 8.75
N ILE A 307 -5.07 12.55 8.66
CA ILE A 307 -4.67 11.74 7.50
C ILE A 307 -5.44 10.41 7.42
N ARG A 308 -5.79 9.81 8.57
CA ARG A 308 -6.62 8.61 8.61
C ARG A 308 -8.05 8.91 8.16
N ALA A 309 -8.60 10.05 8.55
CA ALA A 309 -9.93 10.46 8.12
C ALA A 309 -9.99 10.70 6.60
N THR A 310 -9.00 11.41 6.06
CA THR A 310 -8.91 11.73 4.61
C THR A 310 -8.56 10.51 3.75
N ALA A 311 -7.88 9.50 4.30
CA ALA A 311 -7.66 8.22 3.61
C ALA A 311 -8.98 7.48 3.30
N CYS A 312 -10.06 7.77 4.04
CA CYS A 312 -11.34 7.11 3.85
C CYS A 312 -12.06 7.62 2.59
N GLY A 313 -12.32 6.73 1.63
CA GLY A 313 -12.92 7.09 0.34
C GLY A 313 -11.99 6.76 -0.83
N PRO A 314 -10.81 7.42 -0.91
CA PRO A 314 -9.73 7.01 -1.80
C PRO A 314 -9.38 5.53 -1.57
N PHE A 315 -9.21 5.15 -0.31
CA PHE A 315 -9.11 3.76 0.12
C PHE A 315 -10.47 3.23 0.56
N LYS A 316 -10.69 1.94 0.34
CA LYS A 316 -11.90 1.27 0.78
C LYS A 316 -11.76 0.83 2.22
N THR A 317 -10.62 0.28 2.60
CA THR A 317 -10.30 -0.05 3.99
C THR A 317 -9.27 0.92 4.54
N VAL A 318 -9.54 1.46 5.72
CA VAL A 318 -8.57 2.23 6.50
C VAL A 318 -8.63 1.72 7.93
N LEU A 319 -7.55 1.12 8.40
CA LEU A 319 -7.36 0.70 9.78
C LEU A 319 -6.08 1.34 10.31
N GLY A 320 -6.03 1.58 11.60
CA GLY A 320 -4.85 2.15 12.25
C GLY A 320 -4.89 1.97 13.76
N PRO A 321 -4.02 2.68 14.49
CA PRO A 321 -3.95 2.58 15.93
C PRO A 321 -5.33 2.80 16.58
N GLY A 322 -5.75 1.86 17.43
CA GLY A 322 -7.08 1.86 18.05
C GLY A 322 -8.19 1.13 17.27
N SER A 323 -7.95 0.64 16.04
CA SER A 323 -8.92 -0.22 15.34
C SER A 323 -9.01 -1.62 15.95
N ASN A 324 -7.85 -2.25 16.18
CA ASN A 324 -7.67 -3.53 16.85
C ASN A 324 -6.16 -3.76 17.12
N ALA A 325 -5.82 -4.86 17.81
CA ALA A 325 -4.46 -5.18 18.21
C ALA A 325 -3.46 -5.32 17.05
N ASP A 326 -3.89 -5.83 15.89
CA ASP A 326 -3.00 -6.03 14.74
C ASP A 326 -2.55 -4.70 14.11
N HIS A 327 -3.29 -3.61 14.32
CA HIS A 327 -3.06 -2.32 13.65
C HIS A 327 -2.57 -1.22 14.60
N GLU A 328 -1.97 -1.58 15.75
CA GLU A 328 -1.52 -0.60 16.75
C GLU A 328 -0.33 0.25 16.31
N THR A 329 0.42 -0.20 15.30
CA THR A 329 1.72 0.38 14.90
C THR A 329 1.82 0.74 13.42
N HIS A 330 0.72 0.65 12.68
CA HIS A 330 0.68 1.01 11.27
C HIS A 330 -0.73 1.37 10.79
N PHE A 331 -0.82 2.11 9.70
CA PHE A 331 -2.05 2.24 8.94
C PHE A 331 -2.14 1.15 7.88
N HIS A 332 -3.23 0.38 7.88
CA HIS A 332 -3.55 -0.53 6.79
C HIS A 332 -4.54 0.14 5.83
N LEU A 333 -4.11 0.33 4.58
CA LEU A 333 -4.88 0.99 3.54
C LEU A 333 -5.06 0.03 2.36
N ASP A 334 -6.31 -0.25 1.96
CA ASP A 334 -6.58 -1.14 0.82
C ASP A 334 -7.70 -0.66 -0.11
N LEU A 335 -7.71 -1.23 -1.31
CA LEU A 335 -8.75 -1.01 -2.34
C LEU A 335 -9.73 -2.19 -2.45
N ALA A 336 -9.99 -2.92 -1.37
CA ALA A 336 -10.87 -4.09 -1.38
C ALA A 336 -12.22 -3.78 -2.02
N ALA A 337 -12.63 -4.61 -2.98
CA ALA A 337 -13.95 -4.52 -3.56
C ALA A 337 -15.02 -4.80 -2.49
N ARG A 338 -15.94 -3.85 -2.30
CA ARG A 338 -17.05 -3.94 -1.35
C ARG A 338 -18.38 -3.78 -2.05
N ARG A 339 -19.42 -4.38 -1.46
CA ARG A 339 -20.81 -4.25 -1.94
C ARG A 339 -21.18 -2.76 -2.00
N ALA A 340 -21.77 -2.35 -3.11
CA ALA A 340 -22.17 -0.96 -3.38
C ALA A 340 -21.05 0.09 -3.20
N GLY A 341 -19.77 -0.30 -3.27
CA GLY A 341 -18.64 0.62 -3.11
C GLY A 341 -18.42 1.15 -1.69
N ALA A 342 -19.01 0.49 -0.68
CA ALA A 342 -18.89 0.88 0.72
C ALA A 342 -17.43 0.95 1.20
N THR A 343 -17.18 1.77 2.23
CA THR A 343 -15.89 1.86 2.92
C THR A 343 -15.96 1.22 4.30
N TYR A 344 -14.81 0.79 4.83
CA TYR A 344 -14.64 0.34 6.20
C TYR A 344 -13.44 1.09 6.77
N CYS A 345 -13.74 2.19 7.43
CA CYS A 345 -12.77 3.07 8.04
C CYS A 345 -13.02 3.03 9.54
N ARG A 346 -11.99 2.61 10.27
CA ARG A 346 -12.00 2.43 11.72
C ARG A 346 -10.71 2.94 12.28
#